data_AF-A0A9P9AC21-F1
#
_entry.id   AF-A0A9P9AC21-F1
#
_cell.length_a   1.000
_cell.length_b   1.000
_cell.length_c   1.000
_cell.angle_alpha   90.00
_cell.angle_beta   90.00
_cell.angle_gamma   90.00
#
_symmetry.space_group_name_H-M   'P 1'
#
loop_
_entity.id
_entity.type
_entity.pdbx_description
1 polymer ?
#
loop_
_entity_poly.entity_id
_entity_poly.type
_entity_poly.pdbx_seq_one_letter_code
_entity_poly.pdbx_strand_id
1 'polypeptide(L)'
;MAGSHSSSPAPSESGLASGSESSHRCPNCCPEMREDDVQPEVVPRTVHLLDMPPELQLQIFFHLPNLASIAPLRLVCRQLNNVYQSNREGIKLHLRHQLTEPIREYYEILQRLKFDDDSIDYPPPGGWPNITPEIFAPYGKTDFALSVLRHLPYTRGGTDWNSLGYKTDGCDFSTCATSSDVEGHVRWVDWHEAWLEENRLEDEGGADISAIKHVVTLAMGHESGGIILLLDTFAGLIFEDEVRGDRRSVLSPREFCDMSRNRLERLEMVFRDHEENFELDYKEIEKYQGDHGKLHTMQGYDRAQTDADWEPVPEDDDDELDWHWIAHLYRKFGWPGKDYRREECKQAIEDFTTRWLDAVDALYVPDNA
;
A
#
# COMPACT_ATOMS: atom_id res chain seq x y z
N MET A 1 0.70 45.55 -40.19
CA MET A 1 1.29 45.14 -41.48
C MET A 1 0.98 43.66 -41.67
N ALA A 2 0.56 43.32 -42.90
CA ALA A 2 0.35 42.00 -43.54
C ALA A 2 0.56 40.74 -42.67
N GLY A 3 -0.41 39.81 -42.57
CA GLY A 3 -0.88 38.93 -43.66
C GLY A 3 -0.21 37.55 -43.45
N SER A 4 -0.89 36.41 -43.32
CA SER A 4 -1.60 35.73 -44.42
C SER A 4 -2.10 34.35 -43.96
N HIS A 5 -3.11 33.86 -44.69
CA HIS A 5 -3.94 32.67 -44.50
C HIS A 5 -3.33 31.36 -45.03
N SER A 6 -3.81 30.21 -44.53
CA SER A 6 -4.32 29.02 -45.27
C SER A 6 -4.58 27.89 -44.24
N SER A 7 -5.75 27.28 -44.02
CA SER A 7 -6.88 26.75 -44.81
C SER A 7 -6.67 25.40 -45.48
N SER A 8 -7.12 24.34 -44.77
CA SER A 8 -7.97 23.20 -45.25
C SER A 8 -7.34 22.09 -46.14
N PRO A 9 -8.02 20.94 -46.39
CA PRO A 9 -9.10 20.24 -45.67
C PRO A 9 -8.91 18.69 -45.56
N ALA A 10 -9.84 18.03 -44.86
CA ALA A 10 -10.13 16.59 -44.93
C ALA A 10 -10.85 16.20 -46.26
N PRO A 11 -10.84 14.93 -46.67
CA PRO A 11 -11.75 14.43 -47.69
C PRO A 11 -12.89 13.58 -47.09
N SER A 12 -14.09 13.87 -47.59
CA SER A 12 -15.31 13.07 -47.49
C SER A 12 -15.65 12.44 -48.85
N GLU A 13 -16.64 11.54 -48.83
CA GLU A 13 -17.44 11.01 -49.94
C GLU A 13 -16.85 9.79 -50.68
N SER A 14 -17.49 8.61 -50.76
CA SER A 14 -18.87 8.16 -51.08
C SER A 14 -18.96 7.58 -52.51
N GLY A 15 -19.77 6.53 -52.66
CA GLY A 15 -20.19 5.94 -53.94
C GLY A 15 -19.46 4.63 -54.27
N LEU A 16 -20.07 3.58 -54.83
CA LEU A 16 -21.37 3.42 -55.48
C LEU A 16 -21.66 1.91 -55.58
N ALA A 17 -22.94 1.57 -55.51
CA ALA A 17 -23.47 0.24 -55.78
C ALA A 17 -23.65 -0.03 -57.27
N SER A 18 -23.54 -1.31 -57.68
CA SER A 18 -24.24 -2.00 -58.78
C SER A 18 -23.54 -3.36 -58.96
N GLY A 19 -24.17 -4.52 -59.00
CA GLY A 19 -25.50 -4.87 -59.49
C GLY A 19 -25.32 -5.81 -60.69
N SER A 20 -25.59 -7.11 -60.49
CA SER A 20 -26.13 -8.15 -61.43
C SER A 20 -25.53 -8.26 -62.85
N GLU A 21 -25.39 -9.37 -63.56
CA GLU A 21 -25.93 -10.74 -63.61
C GLU A 21 -25.21 -11.38 -64.85
N SER A 22 -24.81 -12.65 -64.95
CA SER A 22 -25.69 -13.77 -65.32
C SER A 22 -24.86 -14.98 -65.79
N SER A 23 -25.32 -16.17 -65.39
CA SER A 23 -25.45 -17.41 -66.19
C SER A 23 -24.24 -18.00 -66.95
N HIS A 24 -23.82 -19.21 -66.54
CA HIS A 24 -23.98 -20.42 -67.36
C HIS A 24 -23.93 -21.72 -66.55
N ARG A 25 -24.77 -22.68 -66.97
CA ARG A 25 -25.15 -23.95 -66.33
C ARG A 25 -24.02 -25.00 -66.37
N CYS A 26 -24.03 -25.93 -65.41
CA CYS A 26 -23.72 -27.33 -65.68
C CYS A 26 -24.70 -28.25 -64.90
N PRO A 27 -25.38 -29.20 -65.57
CA PRO A 27 -26.31 -30.14 -64.96
C PRO A 27 -25.63 -31.50 -64.66
N ASN A 28 -26.12 -32.19 -63.63
CA ASN A 28 -25.81 -33.56 -63.20
C ASN A 28 -24.47 -33.78 -62.47
N CYS A 29 -24.54 -34.06 -61.15
CA CYS A 29 -24.25 -35.40 -60.62
C CYS A 29 -24.43 -35.46 -59.08
N CYS A 30 -25.32 -36.37 -58.66
CA CYS A 30 -25.43 -37.08 -57.37
C CYS A 30 -25.89 -36.35 -56.08
N PRO A 31 -26.91 -36.90 -55.38
CA PRO A 31 -27.22 -36.56 -53.99
C PRO A 31 -26.55 -37.58 -53.05
N GLU A 32 -25.64 -37.13 -52.20
CA GLU A 32 -25.20 -37.92 -51.05
C GLU A 32 -25.50 -37.14 -49.77
N MET A 33 -26.23 -37.84 -48.91
CA MET A 33 -26.58 -37.44 -47.55
C MET A 33 -25.31 -37.00 -46.80
N ARG A 34 -25.34 -35.80 -46.22
CA ARG A 34 -24.48 -35.49 -45.10
C ARG A 34 -25.34 -35.33 -43.86
N GLU A 35 -25.01 -36.21 -42.94
CA GLU A 35 -25.45 -36.30 -41.56
C GLU A 35 -25.52 -34.94 -40.91
N ASP A 36 -26.58 -34.80 -40.12
CA ASP A 36 -26.85 -33.76 -39.14
C ASP A 36 -25.56 -33.22 -38.47
N ASP A 37 -25.04 -32.11 -38.99
CA ASP A 37 -24.13 -31.21 -38.28
C ASP A 37 -24.97 -30.37 -37.30
N VAL A 38 -25.57 -31.03 -36.30
CA VAL A 38 -26.08 -30.34 -35.12
C VAL A 38 -24.90 -30.19 -34.16
N GLN A 39 -24.14 -29.12 -34.35
CA GLN A 39 -23.28 -28.60 -33.29
C GLN A 39 -24.17 -28.36 -32.06
N PRO A 40 -23.91 -28.98 -30.89
CA PRO A 40 -24.69 -28.68 -29.71
C PRO A 40 -24.40 -27.22 -29.36
N GLU A 41 -25.40 -26.37 -29.53
CA GLU A 41 -25.41 -25.01 -29.02
C GLU A 41 -25.23 -25.13 -27.50
N VAL A 42 -24.01 -24.93 -27.02
CA VAL A 42 -23.73 -24.80 -25.58
C VAL A 42 -24.28 -23.45 -25.18
N VAL A 43 -25.60 -23.39 -24.96
CA VAL A 43 -26.25 -22.24 -24.35
C VAL A 43 -25.63 -22.10 -22.96
N PRO A 44 -24.98 -20.98 -22.62
CA PRO A 44 -24.50 -20.76 -21.27
C PRO A 44 -25.72 -20.83 -20.37
N ARG A 45 -25.80 -21.85 -19.50
CA ARG A 45 -26.83 -21.89 -18.47
C ARG A 45 -26.53 -20.73 -17.53
N THR A 46 -27.29 -19.66 -17.63
CA THR A 46 -27.25 -18.56 -16.67
C THR A 46 -27.68 -19.14 -15.32
N VAL A 47 -26.72 -19.37 -14.43
CA VAL A 47 -27.03 -19.77 -13.06
C VAL A 47 -27.38 -18.49 -12.30
N HIS A 48 -28.64 -18.36 -11.91
CA HIS A 48 -29.08 -17.20 -11.13
C HIS A 48 -28.59 -17.35 -9.69
N LEU A 49 -28.10 -16.26 -9.09
CA LEU A 49 -27.57 -16.25 -7.72
C LEU A 49 -28.53 -16.88 -6.70
N LEU A 50 -29.82 -16.59 -6.85
CA LEU A 50 -30.86 -17.07 -5.93
C LEU A 50 -31.19 -18.55 -6.08
N ASP A 51 -30.87 -19.15 -7.24
CA ASP A 51 -31.10 -20.57 -7.52
C ASP A 51 -29.94 -21.45 -7.03
N MET A 52 -28.84 -20.84 -6.58
CA MET A 52 -27.71 -21.58 -6.03
C MET A 52 -28.00 -22.09 -4.61
N PRO A 53 -27.42 -23.25 -4.24
CA PRO A 53 -27.45 -23.74 -2.86
C PRO A 53 -26.93 -22.68 -1.85
N PRO A 54 -27.47 -22.63 -0.63
CA PRO A 54 -27.02 -21.69 0.41
C PRO A 54 -25.52 -21.73 0.68
N GLU A 55 -24.89 -22.89 0.51
CA GLU A 55 -23.45 -23.08 0.70
C GLU A 55 -22.65 -22.27 -0.34
N LEU A 56 -23.08 -22.24 -1.61
CA LEU A 56 -22.43 -21.44 -2.64
C LEU A 56 -22.74 -19.96 -2.50
N GLN A 57 -23.95 -19.61 -2.04
CA GLN A 57 -24.28 -18.22 -1.70
C GLN A 57 -23.40 -17.71 -0.54
N LEU A 58 -23.11 -18.57 0.44
CA LEU A 58 -22.19 -18.26 1.53
C LEU A 58 -20.75 -18.10 1.02
N GLN A 59 -20.29 -18.95 0.09
CA GLN A 59 -18.97 -18.78 -0.54
C GLN A 59 -18.83 -17.41 -1.20
N ILE A 60 -19.89 -16.89 -1.84
CA ILE A 60 -19.86 -15.53 -2.41
C ILE A 60 -19.60 -14.48 -1.32
N PHE A 61 -20.26 -14.56 -0.17
CA PHE A 61 -20.00 -13.62 0.93
C PHE A 61 -18.55 -13.68 1.43
N PHE A 62 -17.92 -14.85 1.42
CA PHE A 62 -16.50 -14.99 1.77
C PHE A 62 -15.55 -14.43 0.71
N HIS A 63 -15.96 -14.38 -0.56
CA HIS A 63 -15.15 -13.81 -1.63
C HIS A 63 -15.36 -12.30 -1.82
N LEU A 64 -16.31 -11.68 -1.10
CA LEU A 64 -16.47 -10.24 -1.13
C LEU A 64 -15.34 -9.56 -0.32
N PRO A 65 -14.75 -8.47 -0.84
CA PRO A 65 -13.52 -7.91 -0.28
C PRO A 65 -13.73 -7.10 1.01
N ASN A 66 -14.95 -6.65 1.29
CA ASN A 66 -15.21 -5.69 2.36
C ASN A 66 -16.69 -5.62 2.77
N LEU A 67 -16.99 -4.95 3.89
CA LEU A 67 -18.36 -4.75 4.37
C LEU A 67 -19.19 -3.89 3.41
N ALA A 68 -18.58 -2.93 2.71
CA ALA A 68 -19.22 -2.09 1.71
C ALA A 68 -19.84 -2.90 0.56
N SER A 69 -19.19 -3.97 0.13
CA SER A 69 -19.68 -4.88 -0.92
C SER A 69 -20.74 -5.85 -0.39
N ILE A 70 -20.63 -6.26 0.87
CA ILE A 70 -21.60 -7.15 1.54
C ILE A 70 -22.93 -6.44 1.80
N ALA A 71 -22.87 -5.17 2.20
CA ALA A 71 -24.02 -4.38 2.61
C ALA A 71 -25.16 -4.35 1.56
N PRO A 72 -24.93 -4.03 0.27
CA PRO A 72 -25.98 -4.07 -0.74
C PRO A 72 -26.41 -5.51 -1.05
N LEU A 73 -25.48 -6.47 -1.11
CA LEU A 73 -25.79 -7.86 -1.46
C LEU A 73 -26.81 -8.49 -0.50
N ARG A 74 -26.61 -8.30 0.81
CA ARG A 74 -27.56 -8.81 1.81
C ARG A 74 -28.92 -8.10 1.75
N LEU A 75 -28.99 -6.89 1.20
CA LEU A 75 -30.24 -6.12 1.07
C LEU A 75 -31.02 -6.46 -0.19
N VAL A 76 -30.44 -7.19 -1.14
CA VAL A 76 -31.11 -7.59 -2.40
C VAL A 76 -32.37 -8.41 -2.12
N CYS A 77 -32.32 -9.39 -1.22
CA CYS A 77 -33.49 -10.19 -0.88
C CYS A 77 -33.37 -10.88 0.49
N ARG A 78 -34.50 -11.36 1.00
CA ARG A 78 -34.58 -12.05 2.30
C ARG A 78 -33.71 -13.32 2.35
N GLN A 79 -33.58 -14.06 1.25
CA GLN A 79 -32.78 -15.28 1.19
C GLN A 79 -31.30 -14.98 1.44
N LEU A 80 -30.73 -14.01 0.72
CA LEU A 80 -29.33 -13.60 0.90
C LEU A 80 -29.09 -12.98 2.27
N ASN A 81 -30.04 -12.19 2.78
CA ASN A 81 -29.96 -11.70 4.16
C ASN A 81 -29.92 -12.86 5.16
N ASN A 82 -30.75 -13.89 5.01
CA ASN A 82 -30.77 -15.03 5.92
C ASN A 82 -29.44 -15.81 5.89
N VAL A 83 -28.84 -16.00 4.71
CA VAL A 83 -27.51 -16.62 4.57
C VAL A 83 -26.45 -15.80 5.31
N TYR A 84 -26.45 -14.47 5.10
CA TYR A 84 -25.55 -13.56 5.82
C TYR A 84 -25.76 -13.61 7.33
N GLN A 85 -26.99 -13.46 7.82
CA GLN A 85 -27.28 -13.42 9.27
C GLN A 85 -26.89 -14.73 9.96
N SER A 86 -27.08 -15.87 9.30
CA SER A 86 -26.73 -17.19 9.84
C SER A 86 -25.21 -17.40 9.94
N ASN A 87 -24.41 -16.64 9.19
CA ASN A 87 -22.95 -16.79 9.11
C ASN A 87 -22.19 -15.49 9.42
N ARG A 88 -22.88 -14.51 10.02
CA ARG A 88 -22.40 -13.12 10.15
C ARG A 88 -21.02 -13.05 10.81
N GLU A 89 -20.84 -13.79 11.89
CA GLU A 89 -19.60 -13.76 12.67
C GLU A 89 -18.44 -14.43 11.91
N GLY A 90 -18.72 -15.52 11.18
CA GLY A 90 -17.71 -16.17 10.32
C GLY A 90 -17.26 -15.26 9.18
N ILE A 91 -18.21 -14.57 8.53
CA ILE A 91 -17.93 -13.61 7.45
C ILE A 91 -17.10 -12.43 7.98
N LYS A 92 -17.51 -11.84 9.11
CA LYS A 92 -16.73 -10.76 9.75
C LYS A 92 -15.33 -11.22 10.17
N LEU A 93 -15.22 -12.42 10.73
CA LEU A 93 -13.91 -12.99 11.09
C LEU A 93 -13.01 -13.08 9.85
N HIS A 94 -13.53 -13.60 8.74
CA HIS A 94 -12.79 -13.68 7.47
C HIS A 94 -12.36 -12.30 6.96
N LEU A 95 -13.27 -11.32 6.93
CA LEU A 95 -12.93 -9.96 6.52
C LEU A 95 -11.87 -9.33 7.42
N ARG A 96 -11.97 -9.50 8.74
CA ARG A 96 -10.94 -9.01 9.66
C ARG A 96 -9.58 -9.61 9.30
N HIS A 97 -9.51 -10.91 9.04
CA HIS A 97 -8.27 -11.56 8.61
C HIS A 97 -7.71 -10.94 7.34
N GLN A 98 -8.55 -10.69 6.32
CA GLN A 98 -8.11 -10.01 5.09
C GLN A 98 -7.51 -8.61 5.33
N LEU A 99 -7.96 -7.91 6.38
CA LEU A 99 -7.41 -6.60 6.76
C LEU A 99 -6.14 -6.72 7.60
N THR A 100 -6.12 -7.61 8.60
CA THR A 100 -5.05 -7.66 9.60
C THR A 100 -3.85 -8.48 9.17
N GLU A 101 -4.03 -9.53 8.36
CA GLU A 101 -2.95 -10.44 7.95
C GLU A 101 -1.89 -9.76 7.09
N PRO A 102 -2.22 -8.97 6.05
CA PRO A 102 -1.21 -8.24 5.29
C PRO A 102 -0.40 -7.26 6.14
N ILE A 103 -1.07 -6.56 7.06
CA ILE A 103 -0.42 -5.61 7.98
C ILE A 103 0.53 -6.36 8.92
N ARG A 104 0.11 -7.52 9.44
CA ARG A 104 0.98 -8.37 10.26
C ARG A 104 2.25 -8.78 9.49
N GLU A 105 2.10 -9.28 8.27
CA GLU A 105 3.25 -9.66 7.44
C GLU A 105 4.18 -8.46 7.18
N TYR A 106 3.62 -7.27 6.99
CA TYR A 106 4.40 -6.06 6.80
C TYR A 106 5.26 -5.74 8.02
N TYR A 107 4.69 -5.83 9.23
CA TYR A 107 5.45 -5.68 10.48
C TYR A 107 6.52 -6.77 10.63
N GLU A 108 6.26 -8.02 10.24
CA GLU A 108 7.25 -9.10 10.25
C GLU A 108 8.45 -8.80 9.32
N ILE A 109 8.21 -8.16 8.17
CA ILE A 109 9.28 -7.71 7.27
C ILE A 109 10.08 -6.58 7.91
N LEU A 110 9.41 -5.58 8.48
CA LEU A 110 10.07 -4.47 9.17
C LEU A 110 10.90 -4.98 10.37
N GLN A 111 10.41 -5.99 11.09
CA GLN A 111 11.15 -6.64 12.17
C GLN A 111 12.43 -7.31 11.68
N ARG A 112 12.33 -8.06 10.59
CA ARG A 112 13.49 -8.70 9.99
C ARG A 112 14.51 -7.67 9.47
N LEU A 113 14.02 -6.52 9.00
CA LEU A 113 14.85 -5.51 8.36
C LEU A 113 15.53 -4.58 9.37
N LYS A 114 14.78 -4.01 10.32
CA LYS A 114 15.25 -2.91 11.16
C LYS A 114 14.87 -3.00 12.64
N PHE A 115 13.68 -3.50 12.99
CA PHE A 115 13.29 -3.52 14.40
C PHE A 115 13.97 -4.66 15.16
N ASP A 116 14.15 -4.46 16.46
CA ASP A 116 14.64 -5.53 17.32
C ASP A 116 13.52 -6.56 17.56
N ASP A 117 13.91 -7.74 18.02
CA ASP A 117 13.00 -8.89 18.16
C ASP A 117 11.89 -8.63 19.19
N ASP A 118 12.07 -7.66 20.09
CA ASP A 118 11.13 -7.26 21.13
C ASP A 118 10.46 -5.90 20.89
N SER A 119 10.73 -5.23 19.77
CA SER A 119 10.11 -3.93 19.45
C SER A 119 8.69 -4.06 18.90
N ILE A 120 8.24 -5.26 18.52
CA ILE A 120 6.88 -5.48 17.99
C ILE A 120 6.10 -6.41 18.91
N ASP A 121 4.94 -5.93 19.31
CA ASP A 121 3.94 -6.64 20.07
C ASP A 121 2.84 -7.19 19.16
N TYR A 122 2.72 -8.52 19.13
CA TYR A 122 1.71 -9.22 18.36
C TYR A 122 0.46 -9.50 19.20
N PRO A 123 -0.74 -9.38 18.61
CA PRO A 123 -1.99 -9.58 19.34
C PRO A 123 -2.12 -11.02 19.83
N PRO A 124 -2.65 -11.24 21.06
CA PRO A 124 -2.98 -12.58 21.52
C PRO A 124 -4.14 -13.17 20.70
N PRO A 125 -4.44 -14.49 20.79
CA PRO A 125 -5.47 -15.13 19.97
C PRO A 125 -6.89 -14.51 20.10
N GLY A 126 -7.20 -13.89 21.24
CA GLY A 126 -8.47 -13.17 21.47
C GLY A 126 -8.41 -11.67 21.22
N GLY A 127 -7.29 -11.18 20.68
CA GLY A 127 -6.96 -9.77 20.52
C GLY A 127 -6.68 -9.03 21.83
N TRP A 128 -6.19 -7.80 21.70
CA TRP A 128 -5.84 -6.94 22.83
C TRP A 128 -7.03 -6.72 23.78
N PRO A 129 -6.88 -6.98 25.10
CA PRO A 129 -7.99 -6.94 26.05
C PRO A 129 -8.40 -5.53 26.45
N ASN A 130 -7.52 -4.55 26.32
CA ASN A 130 -7.72 -3.14 26.67
C ASN A 130 -8.43 -2.34 25.55
N ILE A 131 -8.47 -2.85 24.32
CA ILE A 131 -9.21 -2.21 23.23
C ILE A 131 -10.68 -2.64 23.34
N THR A 132 -11.46 -1.87 24.12
CA THR A 132 -12.86 -2.17 24.42
C THR A 132 -13.81 -1.07 23.93
N PRO A 133 -15.10 -1.39 23.69
CA PRO A 133 -16.10 -0.39 23.33
C PRO A 133 -16.22 0.74 24.35
N GLU A 134 -15.99 0.49 25.63
CA GLU A 134 -16.10 1.49 26.70
C GLU A 134 -14.97 2.53 26.62
N ILE A 135 -13.73 2.10 26.38
CA ILE A 135 -12.58 2.99 26.25
C ILE A 135 -12.68 3.83 24.96
N PHE A 136 -13.20 3.23 23.89
CA PHE A 136 -13.34 3.87 22.58
C PHE A 136 -14.71 4.56 22.37
N ALA A 137 -15.61 4.52 23.37
CA ALA A 137 -16.97 5.05 23.26
C ALA A 137 -17.04 6.52 22.81
N PRO A 138 -16.16 7.44 23.28
CA PRO A 138 -16.18 8.84 22.83
C PRO A 138 -15.95 9.00 21.31
N TYR A 139 -15.27 8.04 20.68
CA TYR A 139 -14.90 8.07 19.27
C TYR A 139 -15.90 7.33 18.36
N GLY A 140 -16.93 6.72 18.96
CA GLY A 140 -18.03 6.10 18.22
C GLY A 140 -17.62 4.98 17.25
N LYS A 141 -16.44 4.37 17.42
CA LYS A 141 -15.93 3.32 16.54
C LYS A 141 -16.88 2.12 16.52
N THR A 142 -17.04 1.52 15.35
CA THR A 142 -17.91 0.34 15.20
C THR A 142 -17.29 -0.92 15.81
N ASP A 143 -18.12 -1.88 16.21
CA ASP A 143 -17.66 -3.19 16.72
C ASP A 143 -16.67 -3.88 15.78
N PHE A 144 -16.86 -3.70 14.46
CA PHE A 144 -15.96 -4.28 13.47
C PHE A 144 -14.60 -3.55 13.44
N ALA A 145 -14.60 -2.22 13.46
CA ALA A 145 -13.36 -1.43 13.56
C ALA A 145 -12.56 -1.76 14.82
N LEU A 146 -13.24 -1.86 15.98
CA LEU A 146 -12.61 -2.29 17.23
C LEU A 146 -12.08 -3.72 17.14
N SER A 147 -12.81 -4.63 16.50
CA SER A 147 -12.34 -6.00 16.25
C SER A 147 -11.07 -6.02 15.40
N VAL A 148 -10.95 -5.15 14.40
CA VAL A 148 -9.70 -5.00 13.61
C VAL A 148 -8.58 -4.48 14.48
N LEU A 149 -8.76 -3.34 15.17
CA LEU A 149 -7.75 -2.76 16.08
C LEU A 149 -7.22 -3.78 17.10
N ARG A 150 -8.12 -4.56 17.71
CA ARG A 150 -7.76 -5.63 18.66
C ARG A 150 -6.81 -6.68 18.09
N HIS A 151 -6.71 -6.83 16.77
CA HIS A 151 -5.95 -7.87 16.10
C HIS A 151 -4.84 -7.31 15.20
N LEU A 152 -4.46 -6.04 15.39
CA LEU A 152 -3.27 -5.46 14.76
C LEU A 152 -2.02 -5.67 15.63
N PRO A 153 -0.84 -5.81 15.00
CA PRO A 153 0.43 -5.66 15.71
C PRO A 153 0.67 -4.19 16.07
N TYR A 154 1.45 -3.95 17.12
CA TYR A 154 1.85 -2.62 17.55
C TYR A 154 3.34 -2.57 17.86
N THR A 155 3.95 -1.42 17.62
CA THR A 155 5.35 -1.19 18.00
C THR A 155 5.42 -0.77 19.47
N ARG A 156 6.28 -1.42 20.24
CA ARG A 156 6.46 -1.17 21.67
C ARG A 156 7.21 0.14 21.90
N GLY A 157 6.77 0.89 22.91
CA GLY A 157 7.50 2.05 23.43
C GLY A 157 7.45 3.25 22.47
N GLY A 158 6.27 3.88 22.37
CA GLY A 158 5.91 5.06 21.57
C GLY A 158 6.88 6.24 21.67
N THR A 159 8.07 6.01 21.18
CA THR A 159 9.13 6.97 20.91
C THR A 159 9.06 7.29 19.41
N ASP A 160 9.67 8.40 19.01
CA ASP A 160 9.65 8.99 17.66
C ASP A 160 10.27 8.08 16.56
N TRP A 161 10.49 6.80 16.89
CA TRP A 161 11.37 5.84 16.22
C TRP A 161 10.63 4.58 15.73
N ASN A 162 9.31 4.52 15.97
CA ASN A 162 8.44 3.39 15.59
C ASN A 162 7.95 3.50 14.14
N SER A 163 8.89 3.81 13.25
CA SER A 163 8.52 4.36 11.98
C SER A 163 8.08 3.28 10.99
N LEU A 164 6.83 3.31 10.50
CA LEU A 164 6.32 2.31 9.55
C LEU A 164 6.69 2.60 8.09
N GLY A 165 7.14 3.82 7.82
CA GLY A 165 7.40 4.36 6.48
C GLY A 165 8.07 5.73 6.58
N TYR A 166 8.20 6.46 5.48
CA TYR A 166 8.84 7.78 5.52
C TYR A 166 8.11 8.77 6.45
N LYS A 167 8.80 9.25 7.49
CA LYS A 167 8.28 10.21 8.49
C LYS A 167 6.90 9.83 9.06
N THR A 168 6.74 8.56 9.40
CA THR A 168 5.47 7.97 9.82
C THR A 168 5.63 7.15 11.09
N ASP A 169 4.93 7.48 12.17
CA ASP A 169 5.02 6.81 13.48
C ASP A 169 3.82 5.91 13.75
N GLY A 170 4.06 4.64 14.08
CA GLY A 170 2.99 3.68 14.38
C GLY A 170 2.14 4.07 15.59
N CYS A 171 0.82 4.01 15.45
CA CYS A 171 -0.11 4.26 16.56
C CYS A 171 -0.29 3.02 17.43
N ASP A 172 0.16 3.06 18.69
CA ASP A 172 0.00 1.94 19.63
C ASP A 172 -1.26 2.07 20.50
N PHE A 173 -2.32 1.35 20.12
CA PHE A 173 -3.55 1.27 20.92
C PHE A 173 -3.54 0.14 21.96
N SER A 174 -2.53 -0.74 21.97
CA SER A 174 -2.45 -1.86 22.93
C SER A 174 -2.15 -1.40 24.36
N THR A 175 -1.65 -0.18 24.51
CA THR A 175 -1.33 0.43 25.80
C THR A 175 -2.39 1.39 26.31
N CYS A 176 -3.40 1.73 25.50
CA CYS A 176 -4.52 2.59 25.92
C CYS A 176 -5.33 1.93 27.04
N ALA A 177 -5.28 2.49 28.25
CA ALA A 177 -6.02 2.01 29.41
C ALA A 177 -7.27 2.85 29.70
N THR A 178 -7.31 4.07 29.19
CA THR A 178 -8.38 5.05 29.41
C THR A 178 -8.77 5.73 28.10
N SER A 179 -9.95 6.35 28.05
CA SER A 179 -10.35 7.17 26.91
C SER A 179 -9.43 8.37 26.68
N SER A 180 -8.77 8.89 27.73
CA SER A 180 -7.79 9.97 27.61
C SER A 180 -6.51 9.52 26.90
N ASP A 181 -6.11 8.24 27.05
CA ASP A 181 -4.96 7.69 26.35
C ASP A 181 -5.27 7.59 24.85
N VAL A 182 -6.51 7.18 24.54
CA VAL A 182 -7.01 7.20 23.16
C VAL A 182 -7.07 8.64 22.64
N GLU A 183 -7.45 9.61 23.45
CA GLU A 183 -7.46 11.03 23.07
C GLU A 183 -6.07 11.55 22.69
N GLY A 184 -5.01 11.11 23.36
CA GLY A 184 -3.64 11.43 22.95
C GLY A 184 -3.29 10.93 21.55
N HIS A 185 -3.78 9.74 21.19
CA HIS A 185 -3.57 9.13 19.88
C HIS A 185 -4.52 9.70 18.80
N VAL A 186 -5.72 10.13 19.21
CA VAL A 186 -6.79 10.61 18.32
C VAL A 186 -6.82 12.14 18.19
N ARG A 187 -6.21 12.93 19.08
CA ARG A 187 -6.11 14.40 18.94
C ARG A 187 -5.44 14.85 17.64
N TRP A 188 -4.59 14.01 17.07
CA TRP A 188 -4.02 14.25 15.74
C TRP A 188 -4.96 13.84 14.60
N VAL A 189 -5.85 12.88 14.85
CA VAL A 189 -7.00 12.58 14.00
C VAL A 189 -8.01 13.71 14.06
N ASP A 190 -8.24 14.40 15.18
CA ASP A 190 -9.12 15.59 15.27
C ASP A 190 -8.62 16.73 14.34
N TRP A 191 -7.30 16.86 14.14
CA TRP A 191 -6.73 17.77 13.13
C TRP A 191 -7.00 17.29 11.70
N HIS A 192 -6.91 15.97 11.47
CA HIS A 192 -7.27 15.37 10.19
C HIS A 192 -8.80 15.35 9.95
N GLU A 193 -9.64 15.34 11.00
CA GLU A 193 -11.09 15.49 10.94
C GLU A 193 -11.47 16.91 10.53
N ALA A 194 -10.84 17.91 11.15
CA ALA A 194 -10.92 19.30 10.69
C ALA A 194 -10.43 19.44 9.23
N TRP A 195 -9.36 18.74 8.85
CA TRP A 195 -8.87 18.71 7.48
C TRP A 195 -9.82 17.97 6.51
N LEU A 196 -10.47 16.87 6.90
CA LEU A 196 -11.47 16.15 6.09
C LEU A 196 -12.76 16.97 5.93
N GLU A 197 -13.13 17.76 6.94
CA GLU A 197 -14.20 18.76 6.87
C GLU A 197 -13.82 19.95 5.97
N GLU A 198 -12.56 20.41 6.02
CA GLU A 198 -12.07 21.60 5.30
C GLU A 198 -11.63 21.31 3.84
N ASN A 199 -11.09 20.13 3.56
CA ASN A 199 -10.61 19.67 2.24
C ASN A 199 -11.62 18.83 1.46
N ARG A 200 -12.91 19.01 1.77
CA ARG A 200 -14.01 18.79 0.83
C ARG A 200 -13.88 17.47 0.05
N LEU A 201 -14.43 16.42 0.63
CA LEU A 201 -15.27 15.50 -0.14
C LEU A 201 -16.43 16.32 -0.75
N GLU A 202 -16.13 17.09 -1.80
CA GLU A 202 -17.08 17.82 -2.63
C GLU A 202 -17.61 16.96 -3.79
N ASP A 203 -17.59 15.65 -3.65
CA ASP A 203 -18.46 14.78 -4.44
C ASP A 203 -19.85 14.77 -3.78
N GLU A 204 -20.65 15.81 -4.01
CA GLU A 204 -22.12 15.95 -3.80
C GLU A 204 -22.78 15.23 -2.57
N GLY A 205 -22.05 15.01 -1.48
CA GLY A 205 -22.55 14.33 -0.29
C GLY A 205 -21.52 14.44 0.81
N GLY A 206 -21.59 15.53 1.58
CA GLY A 206 -20.60 15.89 2.61
C GLY A 206 -20.14 14.70 3.46
N ALA A 207 -18.86 14.71 3.83
CA ALA A 207 -18.20 13.67 4.60
C ALA A 207 -19.11 13.17 5.74
N ASP A 208 -19.63 11.95 5.60
CA ASP A 208 -20.51 11.37 6.59
C ASP A 208 -19.67 11.04 7.83
N ILE A 209 -19.99 11.67 8.97
CA ILE A 209 -19.40 11.36 10.28
C ILE A 209 -19.54 9.85 10.59
N SER A 210 -20.50 9.15 9.96
CA SER A 210 -20.60 7.69 10.03
C SER A 210 -19.39 6.95 9.43
N ALA A 211 -18.72 7.51 8.42
CA ALA A 211 -17.50 6.94 7.82
C ALA A 211 -16.33 6.92 8.81
N ILE A 212 -16.22 7.94 9.66
CA ILE A 212 -15.16 8.05 10.69
C ILE A 212 -15.23 6.89 11.69
N LYS A 213 -16.41 6.33 11.93
CA LYS A 213 -16.61 5.17 12.83
C LYS A 213 -15.99 3.89 12.31
N HIS A 214 -15.68 3.86 11.01
CA HIS A 214 -15.06 2.73 10.32
C HIS A 214 -13.57 2.94 10.07
N VAL A 215 -13.08 4.17 10.14
CA VAL A 215 -11.67 4.51 9.92
C VAL A 215 -10.86 4.32 11.21
N VAL A 216 -9.68 3.72 11.10
CA VAL A 216 -8.71 3.57 12.19
C VAL A 216 -7.34 4.04 11.71
N THR A 217 -6.61 4.75 12.56
CA THR A 217 -5.29 5.26 12.22
C THR A 217 -4.25 4.18 12.50
N LEU A 218 -3.47 3.80 11.49
CA LEU A 218 -2.38 2.84 11.64
C LEU A 218 -1.09 3.56 12.05
N ALA A 219 -0.84 4.74 11.48
CA ALA A 219 0.32 5.54 11.78
C ALA A 219 0.10 7.04 11.49
N MET A 220 0.86 7.88 12.17
CA MET A 220 0.83 9.34 12.06
C MET A 220 2.03 9.85 11.27
N GLY A 221 1.79 10.78 10.35
CA GLY A 221 2.87 11.52 9.72
C GLY A 221 3.38 12.63 10.64
N HIS A 222 4.69 12.89 10.64
CA HIS A 222 5.28 14.07 11.27
C HIS A 222 5.98 14.97 10.25
N GLU A 223 6.06 16.27 10.57
CA GLU A 223 6.60 17.32 9.71
C GLU A 223 5.93 17.43 8.33
N SER A 224 6.42 18.32 7.46
CA SER A 224 5.91 18.40 6.09
C SER A 224 6.43 17.21 5.28
N GLY A 225 5.54 16.53 4.57
CA GLY A 225 5.86 15.36 3.76
C GLY A 225 5.75 14.00 4.47
N GLY A 226 5.48 13.98 5.79
CA GLY A 226 5.22 12.72 6.50
C GLY A 226 3.88 12.10 6.13
N ILE A 227 3.78 10.78 6.24
CA ILE A 227 2.59 10.05 5.77
C ILE A 227 1.73 9.58 6.94
N ILE A 228 0.46 9.97 6.91
CA ILE A 228 -0.60 9.44 7.77
C ILE A 228 -1.20 8.21 7.07
N LEU A 229 -1.25 7.08 7.77
CA LEU A 229 -1.83 5.83 7.28
C LEU A 229 -3.18 5.58 7.95
N LEU A 230 -4.25 5.61 7.17
CA LEU A 230 -5.62 5.41 7.66
C LEU A 230 -6.23 4.15 7.04
N LEU A 231 -6.86 3.31 7.83
CA LEU A 231 -7.56 2.10 7.39
C LEU A 231 -9.07 2.28 7.56
N ASP A 232 -9.81 2.35 6.46
CA ASP A 232 -11.27 2.21 6.48
C ASP A 232 -11.65 0.73 6.50
N THR A 233 -12.16 0.28 7.64
CA THR A 233 -12.59 -1.11 7.86
C THR A 233 -13.91 -1.47 7.18
N PHE A 234 -14.70 -0.48 6.75
CA PHE A 234 -15.93 -0.70 5.99
C PHE A 234 -15.64 -0.88 4.50
N ALA A 235 -14.82 0.00 3.92
CA ALA A 235 -14.37 -0.08 2.53
C ALA A 235 -13.23 -1.09 2.33
N GLY A 236 -12.50 -1.46 3.38
CA GLY A 236 -11.34 -2.35 3.30
C GLY A 236 -10.18 -1.71 2.54
N LEU A 237 -9.92 -0.42 2.76
CA LEU A 237 -8.92 0.38 2.05
C LEU A 237 -8.01 1.11 3.04
N ILE A 238 -6.72 1.20 2.69
CA ILE A 238 -5.72 2.06 3.31
C ILE A 238 -5.60 3.35 2.47
N PHE A 239 -5.56 4.48 3.15
CA PHE A 239 -5.28 5.79 2.61
C PHE A 239 -3.93 6.27 3.10
N GLU A 240 -3.12 6.75 2.17
CA GLU A 240 -1.89 7.49 2.47
C GLU A 240 -2.16 8.98 2.28
N ASP A 241 -2.10 9.74 3.38
CA ASP A 241 -2.28 11.18 3.35
C ASP A 241 -0.99 11.89 3.76
N GLU A 242 -0.55 12.86 2.97
CA GLU A 242 0.71 13.56 3.21
C GLU A 242 0.47 14.82 4.05
N VAL A 243 1.22 14.95 5.14
CA VAL A 243 1.13 16.11 6.02
C VAL A 243 1.52 17.37 5.23
N ARG A 244 0.54 18.28 5.07
CA ARG A 244 0.63 19.51 4.26
C ARG A 244 0.89 19.26 2.77
N GLY A 245 0.55 18.07 2.29
CA GLY A 245 0.64 17.68 0.88
C GLY A 245 -0.69 17.18 0.33
N ASP A 246 -0.60 16.45 -0.78
CA ASP A 246 -1.74 15.81 -1.41
C ASP A 246 -1.89 14.37 -0.93
N ARG A 247 -3.13 13.87 -0.96
CA ARG A 247 -3.41 12.46 -0.75
C ARG A 247 -2.74 11.63 -1.85
N ARG A 248 -1.91 10.66 -1.46
CA ARG A 248 -1.07 9.89 -2.39
C ARG A 248 -1.81 8.71 -3.01
N SER A 249 -2.23 7.76 -2.19
CA SER A 249 -2.73 6.47 -2.69
C SER A 249 -3.95 5.97 -1.90
N VAL A 250 -4.67 5.06 -2.56
CA VAL A 250 -5.84 4.36 -2.01
C VAL A 250 -5.71 2.90 -2.43
N LEU A 251 -5.38 2.03 -1.49
CA LEU A 251 -5.01 0.64 -1.77
C LEU A 251 -5.74 -0.31 -0.82
N SER A 252 -5.99 -1.55 -1.23
CA SER A 252 -6.33 -2.58 -0.24
C SER A 252 -5.12 -2.84 0.69
N PRO A 253 -5.33 -3.35 1.91
CA PRO A 253 -4.21 -3.71 2.80
C PRO A 253 -3.19 -4.64 2.15
N ARG A 254 -3.63 -5.60 1.33
CA ARG A 254 -2.75 -6.50 0.60
C ARG A 254 -1.88 -5.76 -0.40
N GLU A 255 -2.48 -4.92 -1.24
CA GLU A 255 -1.77 -4.14 -2.27
C GLU A 255 -0.77 -3.17 -1.63
N PHE A 256 -1.18 -2.45 -0.58
CA PHE A 256 -0.29 -1.56 0.17
C PHE A 256 0.92 -2.33 0.73
N CYS A 257 0.69 -3.41 1.46
CA CYS A 257 1.76 -4.18 2.08
C CYS A 257 2.68 -4.86 1.05
N ASP A 258 2.16 -5.31 -0.09
CA ASP A 258 2.98 -5.89 -1.17
C ASP A 258 3.82 -4.83 -1.88
N MET A 259 3.25 -3.66 -2.15
CA MET A 259 3.98 -2.53 -2.70
C MET A 259 5.10 -2.09 -1.76
N SER A 260 4.79 -1.91 -0.48
CA SER A 260 5.78 -1.51 0.54
C SER A 260 6.86 -2.57 0.72
N ARG A 261 6.50 -3.87 0.75
CA ARG A 261 7.46 -4.98 0.72
C ARG A 261 8.39 -4.87 -0.49
N ASN A 262 7.85 -4.71 -1.69
CA ASN A 262 8.66 -4.63 -2.91
C ASN A 262 9.64 -3.46 -2.86
N ARG A 263 9.20 -2.29 -2.38
CA ARG A 263 10.06 -1.11 -2.19
C ARG A 263 11.21 -1.40 -1.22
N LEU A 264 10.93 -2.04 -0.08
CA LEU A 264 11.95 -2.44 0.89
C LEU A 264 12.93 -3.48 0.31
N GLU A 265 12.43 -4.49 -0.41
CA GLU A 265 13.25 -5.53 -1.02
C GLU A 265 14.15 -4.98 -2.15
N ARG A 266 13.67 -3.94 -2.85
CA ARG A 266 14.41 -3.21 -3.88
C ARG A 266 15.33 -2.14 -3.30
N LEU A 267 15.21 -1.83 -2.00
CA LEU A 267 15.91 -0.75 -1.31
C LEU A 267 15.58 0.63 -1.89
N GLU A 268 14.32 0.83 -2.31
CA GLU A 268 13.75 2.14 -2.66
C GLU A 268 13.38 2.94 -1.39
N MET A 269 13.43 2.28 -0.24
CA MET A 269 13.46 2.90 1.09
C MET A 269 14.60 2.29 1.88
N VAL A 270 15.43 3.14 2.48
CA VAL A 270 16.53 2.73 3.36
C VAL A 270 16.40 3.41 4.71
N PHE A 271 17.04 2.84 5.72
CA PHE A 271 16.95 3.31 7.10
C PHE A 271 18.32 3.78 7.57
N ARG A 272 18.37 5.00 8.12
CA ARG A 272 19.53 5.60 8.75
C ARG A 272 19.32 5.60 10.26
N ASP A 273 20.23 4.93 10.95
CA ASP A 273 20.14 4.71 12.39
C ASP A 273 18.77 4.12 12.78
N HIS A 274 18.52 3.80 14.03
CA HIS A 274 17.19 3.33 14.45
C HIS A 274 16.13 4.43 14.50
N GLU A 275 16.39 5.55 13.84
CA GLU A 275 15.75 6.84 14.12
C GLU A 275 15.10 7.47 12.88
N GLU A 276 15.70 7.36 11.68
CA GLU A 276 15.17 8.06 10.49
C GLU A 276 15.08 7.16 9.25
N ASN A 277 13.92 7.19 8.60
CA ASN A 277 13.69 6.52 7.32
C ASN A 277 13.87 7.54 6.19
N PHE A 278 14.61 7.17 5.14
CA PHE A 278 14.73 7.97 3.93
C PHE A 278 14.15 7.20 2.74
N GLU A 279 13.26 7.87 2.01
CA GLU A 279 12.76 7.37 0.73
C GLU A 279 13.69 7.87 -0.38
N LEU A 280 14.25 6.95 -1.16
CA LEU A 280 14.99 7.33 -2.36
C LEU A 280 13.97 7.70 -3.44
N ASP A 281 14.03 8.93 -3.96
CA ASP A 281 13.14 9.32 -5.06
C ASP A 281 13.42 8.41 -6.27
N TYR A 282 12.36 7.83 -6.84
CA TYR A 282 12.43 7.06 -8.09
C TYR A 282 13.17 7.80 -9.20
N LYS A 283 13.10 9.14 -9.22
CA LYS A 283 13.87 9.96 -10.18
C LYS A 283 15.36 9.96 -9.91
N GLU A 284 15.82 9.82 -8.68
CA GLU A 284 17.24 9.65 -8.39
C GLU A 284 17.74 8.27 -8.82
N ILE A 285 16.89 7.26 -8.64
CA ILE A 285 17.12 5.91 -9.15
C ILE A 285 17.20 5.90 -10.70
N GLU A 286 16.35 6.67 -11.40
CA GLU A 286 16.34 6.76 -12.88
C GLU A 286 17.37 7.75 -13.47
N LYS A 287 17.63 8.90 -12.84
CA LYS A 287 18.57 9.95 -13.30
C LYS A 287 19.97 9.39 -13.54
N TYR A 288 20.40 8.46 -12.69
CA TYR A 288 21.69 7.78 -12.83
C TYR A 288 21.65 6.47 -13.64
N GLN A 289 20.46 5.96 -14.00
CA GLN A 289 20.30 4.95 -15.06
C GLN A 289 20.32 5.58 -16.46
N GLY A 290 19.85 6.83 -16.60
CA GLY A 290 19.66 7.51 -17.88
C GLY A 290 20.87 8.24 -18.45
N ASP A 291 21.71 8.89 -17.62
CA ASP A 291 22.76 9.80 -18.13
C ASP A 291 24.20 9.29 -17.99
N HIS A 292 24.37 8.04 -17.57
CA HIS A 292 25.68 7.44 -17.50
C HIS A 292 25.65 5.96 -17.94
N GLY A 293 26.41 5.67 -19.01
CA GLY A 293 27.21 4.43 -19.14
C GLY A 293 28.30 4.29 -18.05
N LYS A 294 28.00 4.84 -16.88
CA LYS A 294 28.59 4.81 -15.56
C LYS A 294 27.41 4.94 -14.58
N LEU A 295 26.44 4.02 -14.60
CA LEU A 295 26.43 3.16 -13.42
C LEU A 295 27.91 2.89 -13.12
N HIS A 296 28.46 3.47 -12.04
CA HIS A 296 29.33 2.62 -11.24
C HIS A 296 28.46 1.40 -11.01
N THR A 297 28.58 0.45 -11.95
CA THR A 297 27.93 -0.83 -11.89
C THR A 297 28.25 -1.30 -10.49
N MET A 298 27.42 -2.17 -9.91
CA MET A 298 27.85 -2.84 -8.69
C MET A 298 29.30 -3.37 -8.77
N GLN A 299 29.95 -3.47 -9.94
CA GLN A 299 31.41 -3.58 -10.13
C GLN A 299 32.32 -2.53 -9.43
N GLY A 300 31.88 -1.29 -9.18
CA GLY A 300 32.64 -0.29 -8.42
C GLY A 300 32.60 -0.58 -6.91
N TYR A 301 31.42 -0.93 -6.42
CA TYR A 301 31.19 -1.38 -5.05
C TYR A 301 31.72 -2.82 -4.79
N ASP A 302 31.71 -3.70 -5.79
CA ASP A 302 32.35 -5.03 -5.79
C ASP A 302 33.88 -4.94 -5.79
N ARG A 303 34.45 -3.79 -6.18
CA ARG A 303 35.89 -3.53 -6.12
C ARG A 303 36.35 -3.00 -4.76
N ALA A 304 35.45 -2.42 -3.96
CA ALA A 304 35.71 -2.14 -2.56
C ALA A 304 35.66 -3.48 -1.80
N GLN A 305 36.78 -4.18 -1.80
CA GLN A 305 36.91 -5.48 -1.12
C GLN A 305 36.88 -5.33 0.41
N THR A 306 37.07 -4.11 0.91
CA THR A 306 37.04 -3.77 2.33
C THR A 306 36.38 -2.40 2.58
N ASP A 307 35.77 -2.23 3.76
CA ASP A 307 35.13 -0.97 4.17
C ASP A 307 36.13 0.20 4.29
N ALA A 308 37.44 -0.09 4.22
CA ALA A 308 38.54 0.87 4.25
C ALA A 308 38.87 1.51 2.88
N ASP A 309 38.31 0.97 1.79
CA ASP A 309 38.59 1.46 0.43
C ASP A 309 37.61 2.56 -0.03
N TRP A 310 36.52 2.78 0.73
CA TRP A 310 35.56 3.85 0.48
C TRP A 310 35.81 4.99 1.46
N GLU A 311 36.49 6.04 0.99
CA GLU A 311 36.58 7.31 1.70
C GLU A 311 35.33 8.13 1.35
N PRO A 312 34.54 8.55 2.35
CA PRO A 312 33.46 9.51 2.09
C PRO A 312 34.11 10.77 1.53
N VAL A 313 33.68 11.19 0.34
CA VAL A 313 34.04 12.47 -0.24
C VAL A 313 32.75 13.30 -0.24
N PRO A 314 32.45 14.03 0.84
CA PRO A 314 31.41 15.05 0.77
C PRO A 314 31.86 16.04 -0.31
N GLU A 315 31.10 16.15 -1.41
CA GLU A 315 31.33 17.22 -2.37
C GLU A 315 30.91 18.54 -1.69
N ASP A 316 31.62 19.63 -1.96
CA ASP A 316 31.62 20.91 -1.22
C ASP A 316 30.24 21.60 -0.99
N ASP A 317 29.15 21.04 -1.53
CA ASP A 317 27.79 21.59 -1.42
C ASP A 317 26.70 20.56 -1.01
N ASP A 318 27.01 19.26 -0.86
CA ASP A 318 26.02 18.23 -0.51
C ASP A 318 26.45 17.45 0.76
N ASP A 319 25.90 17.86 1.91
CA ASP A 319 25.97 17.14 3.21
C ASP A 319 25.20 15.79 3.19
N GLU A 320 24.79 15.34 2.00
CA GLU A 320 23.85 14.25 1.83
C GLU A 320 24.58 12.90 1.94
N LEU A 321 24.22 12.13 2.97
CA LEU A 321 24.78 10.80 3.23
C LEU A 321 24.65 9.92 1.98
N ASP A 322 25.70 9.18 1.62
CA ASP A 322 25.65 8.28 0.46
C ASP A 322 24.71 7.08 0.72
N TRP A 323 23.44 7.29 0.38
CA TRP A 323 22.37 6.30 0.52
C TRP A 323 22.58 5.06 -0.36
N HIS A 324 23.33 5.19 -1.46
CA HIS A 324 23.66 4.06 -2.33
C HIS A 324 24.65 3.13 -1.63
N TRP A 325 25.58 3.68 -0.86
CA TRP A 325 26.45 2.88 0.01
C TRP A 325 25.65 2.15 1.09
N ILE A 326 24.66 2.81 1.71
CA ILE A 326 23.76 2.14 2.67
C ILE A 326 23.00 0.98 1.99
N ALA A 327 22.42 1.21 0.81
CA ALA A 327 21.76 0.14 0.04
C ALA A 327 22.74 -1.01 -0.30
N HIS A 328 23.99 -0.69 -0.66
CA HIS A 328 25.04 -1.69 -0.87
C HIS A 328 25.29 -2.52 0.39
N LEU A 329 25.37 -1.91 1.58
CA LEU A 329 25.55 -2.62 2.84
C LEU A 329 24.41 -3.62 3.08
N TYR A 330 23.15 -3.23 2.91
CA TYR A 330 22.01 -4.16 2.99
C TYR A 330 22.20 -5.38 2.07
N ARG A 331 22.65 -5.17 0.82
CA ARG A 331 22.94 -6.27 -0.12
C ARG A 331 24.11 -7.13 0.32
N LYS A 332 25.22 -6.52 0.76
CA LYS A 332 26.43 -7.19 1.26
C LYS A 332 26.12 -8.11 2.44
N PHE A 333 25.18 -7.71 3.30
CA PHE A 333 24.73 -8.52 4.43
C PHE A 333 23.55 -9.44 4.13
N GLY A 334 23.11 -9.53 2.87
CA GLY A 334 22.22 -10.58 2.39
C GLY A 334 20.75 -10.21 2.27
N TRP A 335 20.37 -8.94 2.37
CA TRP A 335 18.98 -8.50 2.17
C TRP A 335 18.54 -8.61 0.70
N PRO A 336 17.30 -9.06 0.39
CA PRO A 336 16.22 -9.51 1.27
C PRO A 336 16.24 -11.02 1.55
N GLY A 337 17.35 -11.71 1.26
CA GLY A 337 17.50 -13.14 1.45
C GLY A 337 17.24 -13.61 2.89
N LYS A 338 17.01 -14.92 3.04
CA LYS A 338 16.72 -15.53 4.35
C LYS A 338 17.91 -15.49 5.31
N ASP A 339 19.12 -15.44 4.76
CA ASP A 339 20.38 -15.39 5.51
C ASP A 339 20.83 -13.95 5.79
N TYR A 340 19.91 -12.98 5.78
CA TYR A 340 20.21 -11.58 6.08
C TYR A 340 20.77 -11.43 7.50
N ARG A 341 21.99 -10.90 7.59
CA ARG A 341 22.72 -10.67 8.84
C ARG A 341 22.42 -9.27 9.38
N ARG A 342 21.22 -9.11 9.96
CA ARG A 342 20.69 -7.81 10.44
C ARG A 342 21.67 -7.06 11.34
N GLU A 343 22.16 -7.69 12.40
CA GLU A 343 23.03 -7.02 13.39
C GLU A 343 24.38 -6.59 12.78
N GLU A 344 24.98 -7.42 11.92
CA GLU A 344 26.22 -7.04 11.22
C GLU A 344 25.97 -5.88 10.23
N CYS A 345 24.80 -5.87 9.58
CA CYS A 345 24.41 -4.78 8.69
C CYS A 345 24.17 -3.47 9.43
N LYS A 346 23.48 -3.52 10.58
CA LYS A 346 23.26 -2.36 11.45
C LYS A 346 24.59 -1.73 11.85
N GLN A 347 25.51 -2.54 12.40
CA GLN A 347 26.83 -2.06 12.79
C GLN A 347 27.61 -1.43 11.62
N ALA A 348 27.56 -2.03 10.43
CA ALA A 348 28.26 -1.49 9.27
C ALA A 348 27.69 -0.16 8.78
N ILE A 349 26.37 0.04 8.89
CA ILE A 349 25.71 1.30 8.55
C ILE A 349 26.07 2.38 9.58
N GLU A 350 26.09 2.03 10.88
CA GLU A 350 26.54 2.94 11.94
C GLU A 350 27.99 3.37 11.72
N ASP A 351 28.92 2.41 11.52
CA ASP A 351 30.34 2.68 11.28
C ASP A 351 30.57 3.55 10.03
N PHE A 352 29.76 3.36 8.98
CA PHE A 352 29.79 4.21 7.80
C PHE A 352 29.29 5.62 8.10
N THR A 353 28.16 5.74 8.80
CA THR A 353 27.53 7.02 9.13
C THR A 353 28.42 7.85 10.04
N THR A 354 29.05 7.24 11.06
CA THR A 354 30.01 7.93 11.93
C THR A 354 31.20 8.47 11.15
N ARG A 355 31.78 7.66 10.25
CA ARG A 355 32.91 8.12 9.40
C ARG A 355 32.51 9.24 8.44
N TRP A 356 31.29 9.19 7.90
CA TRP A 356 30.76 10.27 7.06
C TRP A 356 30.65 11.57 7.84
N LEU A 357 30.04 11.54 9.03
CA LEU A 357 29.90 12.70 9.89
C LEU A 357 31.25 13.29 10.30
N ASP A 358 32.21 12.45 10.69
CA ASP A 358 33.58 12.89 11.02
C ASP A 358 34.26 13.58 9.82
N ALA A 359 34.02 13.11 8.60
CA ALA A 359 34.58 13.70 7.38
C ALA A 359 33.93 15.04 7.03
N VAL A 360 32.60 15.16 7.17
CA VAL A 360 31.87 16.43 7.00
C VAL A 360 32.36 17.46 8.03
N ASP A 361 32.44 17.08 9.31
CA ASP A 361 32.93 17.96 10.37
C ASP A 361 34.37 18.45 10.11
N ALA A 362 35.23 17.61 9.53
CA ALA A 362 36.59 17.97 9.16
C ALA A 362 36.66 19.00 8.00
N LEU A 363 35.67 19.03 7.11
CA LEU A 363 35.56 20.04 6.04
C LEU A 363 35.05 21.39 6.59
N TYR A 364 34.23 21.37 7.65
CA TYR A 364 33.65 22.56 8.27
C TYR A 364 34.46 23.17 9.43
N VAL A 365 35.73 22.79 9.60
CA VAL A 365 36.62 23.46 10.58
C VAL A 365 36.74 24.94 10.19
N PRO A 366 36.28 25.89 11.03
CA PRO A 366 36.35 27.30 10.69
C PRO A 366 37.81 27.72 10.52
N ASP A 367 38.15 28.33 9.39
CA ASP A 367 39.39 29.10 9.19
C ASP A 367 39.45 30.26 10.19
N ASN A 368 39.75 29.97 11.45
CA ASN A 368 40.02 30.95 12.50
C ASN A 368 41.09 30.40 13.44
N ALA A 369 42.34 30.45 12.97
CA ALA A 369 43.54 30.44 13.81
C ALA A 369 44.51 31.52 13.31
#